data_AF-A0A3M0WXD7-F1
#
_entry.id   AF-A0A3M0WXD7-F1
#
_cell.length_a   1.000
_cell.length_b   1.000
_cell.length_c   1.000
_cell.angle_alpha   90.00
_cell.angle_beta   90.00
_cell.angle_gamma   90.00
#
_symmetry.space_group_name_H-M   'P 1'
#
loop_
_entity.id
_entity.type
_entity.pdbx_description
1 polymer ?
#
loop_
_entity_poly.entity_id
_entity_poly.type
_entity_poly.pdbx_seq_one_letter_code
_entity_poly.pdbx_strand_id
1 'polypeptide(L)'
;MKNIVTEQTFYKYLKCPHWLVYDRDKGTDLRDALLEKLQDDGLLPEKEYELIKDKEVSVVDLEDIDEAAQKTIELMRQGASTIYKGVLAYENWVGHPDLLERVEGKSEFGNWYYVACDIKRSQHLKMEYRYQGAFYAMILEKIQGVRPVQGYIMRSDGKVESFLLSEVLPDFHLALDEIEDILAGHNPEHFLTSACKQSPWFHACRRLTEEQGDLSLINRIWRSEIKALRAAGITTVEELASISEKKLEEVSGISRDRLQFLHLQALALTENKIIRLADIQWPDNNYAKLIIDVESDPLRDIDYLIGVL
;
A
#
# COMPACT_ATOMS: atom_id res chain seq x y z
N MET A 1 -17.53 11.19 -13.17
CA MET A 1 -17.97 10.75 -11.84
C MET A 1 -16.91 11.19 -10.83
N LYS A 2 -17.26 11.95 -9.78
CA LYS A 2 -16.29 12.24 -8.70
C LYS A 2 -16.27 11.01 -7.80
N ASN A 3 -15.07 10.51 -7.46
CA ASN A 3 -14.82 9.43 -6.47
C ASN A 3 -15.04 8.00 -6.98
N ILE A 4 -14.46 7.65 -8.13
CA ILE A 4 -14.38 6.24 -8.57
C ILE A 4 -13.39 5.50 -7.67
N VAL A 5 -13.78 4.33 -7.15
CA VAL A 5 -12.90 3.40 -6.44
C VAL A 5 -12.52 2.28 -7.41
N THR A 6 -11.23 2.02 -7.53
CA THR A 6 -10.68 0.91 -8.33
C THR A 6 -9.70 0.07 -7.52
N GLU A 7 -9.25 -1.05 -8.07
CA GLU A 7 -8.15 -1.85 -7.51
C GLU A 7 -6.88 -1.00 -7.25
N GLN A 8 -6.64 0.04 -8.06
CA GLN A 8 -5.52 0.96 -7.87
C GLN A 8 -5.71 1.88 -6.67
N THR A 9 -6.95 2.21 -6.30
CA THR A 9 -7.24 2.99 -5.09
C THR A 9 -6.75 2.26 -3.84
N PHE A 10 -6.96 0.94 -3.77
CA PHE A 10 -6.43 0.11 -2.68
C PHE A 10 -4.91 0.02 -2.69
N TYR A 11 -4.31 -0.14 -3.87
CA TYR A 11 -2.85 -0.14 -4.00
C TYR A 11 -2.24 1.16 -3.46
N LYS A 12 -2.74 2.32 -3.91
CA LYS A 12 -2.31 3.64 -3.46
C LYS A 12 -2.49 3.82 -1.97
N TYR A 13 -3.65 3.43 -1.43
CA TYR A 13 -3.94 3.47 0.00
C TYR A 13 -2.93 2.68 0.83
N LEU A 14 -2.67 1.42 0.45
CA LEU A 14 -1.72 0.54 1.13
C LEU A 14 -0.29 1.08 1.11
N LYS A 15 0.10 1.83 0.07
CA LYS A 15 1.42 2.46 0.00
C LYS A 15 1.48 3.75 0.81
N CYS A 16 0.49 4.61 0.65
CA CYS A 16 0.43 5.92 1.27
C CYS A 16 -0.99 6.47 1.17
N PRO A 17 -1.77 6.55 2.27
CA PRO A 17 -3.11 7.15 2.24
C PRO A 17 -3.11 8.61 1.74
N HIS A 18 -2.03 9.35 1.97
CA HIS A 18 -1.88 10.72 1.45
C HIS A 18 -1.73 10.77 -0.08
N TRP A 19 -1.38 9.67 -0.74
CA TRP A 19 -1.41 9.60 -2.20
C TRP A 19 -2.82 9.90 -2.71
N LEU A 20 -3.84 9.24 -2.13
CA LEU A 20 -5.23 9.48 -2.51
C LEU A 20 -5.66 10.93 -2.25
N VAL A 21 -5.20 11.54 -1.16
CA VAL A 21 -5.43 12.97 -0.87
C VAL A 21 -4.86 13.85 -1.98
N TYR A 22 -3.62 13.61 -2.38
CA TYR A 22 -2.99 14.42 -3.43
C TYR A 22 -3.67 14.21 -4.79
N ASP A 23 -4.02 12.98 -5.15
CA ASP A 23 -4.72 12.70 -6.41
C ASP A 23 -6.11 13.35 -6.43
N ARG A 24 -6.84 13.34 -5.30
CA ARG A 24 -8.12 14.04 -5.14
C ARG A 24 -7.97 15.55 -5.30
N ASP A 25 -6.96 16.16 -4.67
CA ASP A 25 -6.83 17.62 -4.58
C ASP A 25 -6.11 18.25 -5.79
N LYS A 26 -5.16 17.53 -6.38
CA LYS A 26 -4.27 18.05 -7.44
C LYS A 26 -4.44 17.33 -8.77
N GLY A 27 -5.24 16.28 -8.81
CA GLY A 27 -5.33 15.36 -9.95
C GLY A 27 -4.18 14.36 -9.97
N THR A 28 -4.31 13.35 -10.84
CA THR A 28 -3.30 12.30 -11.03
C THR A 28 -1.98 12.87 -11.55
N ASP A 29 -0.87 12.53 -10.90
CA ASP A 29 0.47 12.92 -11.37
C ASP A 29 0.85 12.15 -12.65
N LEU A 30 1.49 12.80 -13.63
CA LEU A 30 1.93 12.11 -14.86
C LEU A 30 2.93 10.97 -14.60
N ARG A 31 3.69 11.05 -13.50
CA ARG A 31 4.62 10.00 -13.07
C ARG A 31 3.89 8.79 -12.52
N ASP A 32 2.62 8.94 -12.15
CA ASP A 32 1.77 7.84 -11.68
C ASP A 32 1.67 6.76 -12.77
N ALA A 33 1.36 7.12 -14.01
CA ALA A 33 1.27 6.15 -15.11
C ALA A 33 2.56 5.34 -15.34
N LEU A 34 3.73 5.93 -15.07
CA LEU A 34 5.01 5.19 -15.14
C LEU A 34 5.21 4.30 -13.91
N LEU A 35 4.86 4.80 -12.72
CA LEU A 35 4.95 4.05 -11.46
C LEU A 35 3.97 2.88 -11.46
N GLU A 36 2.73 3.07 -11.88
CA GLU A 36 1.72 2.03 -12.11
C GLU A 36 2.31 0.91 -12.96
N LYS A 37 2.88 1.20 -14.13
CA LYS A 37 3.51 0.16 -14.98
C LYS A 37 4.68 -0.56 -14.31
N LEU A 38 5.43 0.11 -13.44
CA LEU A 38 6.53 -0.50 -12.71
C LEU A 38 6.06 -1.33 -11.51
N GLN A 39 4.92 -0.96 -10.92
CA GLN A 39 4.46 -1.42 -9.61
C GLN A 39 3.27 -2.38 -9.66
N ASP A 40 2.46 -2.36 -10.72
CA ASP A 40 1.25 -3.18 -10.88
C ASP A 40 1.55 -4.69 -10.95
N ASP A 41 2.83 -5.05 -11.11
CA ASP A 41 3.32 -6.42 -11.15
C ASP A 41 2.58 -7.32 -12.17
N GLY A 42 1.79 -6.74 -13.07
CA GLY A 42 1.17 -7.42 -14.20
C GLY A 42 2.20 -7.93 -15.20
N LEU A 43 1.78 -8.86 -16.04
CA LEU A 43 2.60 -9.35 -17.13
C LEU A 43 2.42 -8.46 -18.37
N LEU A 44 3.28 -8.68 -19.37
CA LEU A 44 3.01 -8.11 -20.69
C LEU A 44 1.84 -8.87 -21.32
N PRO A 45 0.96 -8.21 -22.10
CA PRO A 45 -0.21 -8.85 -22.69
C PRO A 45 0.12 -10.12 -23.50
N GLU A 46 1.27 -10.16 -24.16
CA GLU A 46 1.72 -11.34 -24.92
C GLU A 46 2.00 -12.53 -23.99
N LYS A 47 2.52 -12.27 -22.79
CA LYS A 47 2.79 -13.29 -21.77
C LYS A 47 1.52 -13.76 -21.07
N GLU A 48 0.58 -12.86 -20.83
CA GLU A 48 -0.74 -13.22 -20.30
C GLU A 48 -1.47 -14.14 -21.29
N TYR A 49 -1.46 -13.77 -22.57
CA TYR A 49 -2.08 -14.57 -23.62
C TYR A 49 -1.42 -15.95 -23.77
N GLU A 50 -0.09 -16.05 -23.65
CA GLU A 50 0.62 -17.34 -23.63
C GLU A 50 0.13 -18.28 -22.52
N LEU A 51 -0.26 -17.75 -21.35
CA LEU A 51 -0.75 -18.53 -20.21
C LEU A 51 -2.20 -19.03 -20.38
N ILE A 52 -3.00 -18.34 -21.20
CA ILE A 52 -4.43 -18.64 -21.39
C ILE A 52 -4.76 -19.19 -22.78
N LYS A 53 -3.77 -19.32 -23.69
CA LYS A 53 -3.96 -19.75 -25.08
C LYS A 53 -4.70 -21.08 -25.26
N ASP A 54 -4.61 -21.97 -24.27
CA ASP A 54 -5.23 -23.30 -24.31
C ASP A 54 -6.67 -23.30 -23.76
N LYS A 55 -7.16 -22.15 -23.31
CA LYS A 55 -8.53 -21.95 -22.80
C LYS A 55 -9.45 -21.43 -23.91
N GLU A 56 -10.74 -21.72 -23.78
CA GLU A 56 -11.78 -21.02 -24.55
C GLU A 56 -12.00 -19.64 -23.93
N VAL A 57 -11.43 -18.62 -24.56
CA VAL A 57 -11.38 -17.23 -24.04
C VAL A 57 -12.25 -16.30 -24.87
N SER A 58 -13.15 -15.59 -24.20
CA SER A 58 -13.83 -14.40 -24.75
C SER A 58 -13.09 -13.14 -24.30
N VAL A 59 -12.71 -12.28 -25.23
CA VAL A 59 -11.94 -11.05 -24.92
C VAL A 59 -12.87 -9.84 -24.91
N VAL A 60 -12.71 -8.98 -23.92
CA VAL A 60 -13.31 -7.64 -23.89
C VAL A 60 -12.22 -6.63 -24.23
N ASP A 61 -12.38 -5.95 -25.37
CA ASP A 61 -11.42 -4.96 -25.89
C ASP A 61 -12.19 -3.70 -26.30
N LEU A 62 -12.64 -2.96 -25.28
CA LEU A 62 -13.41 -1.73 -25.42
C LEU A 62 -12.79 -0.66 -24.53
N GLU A 63 -12.61 0.55 -25.07
CA GLU A 63 -12.01 1.67 -24.33
C GLU A 63 -12.99 2.33 -23.36
N ASP A 64 -14.28 2.35 -23.69
CA ASP A 64 -15.32 2.89 -22.82
C ASP A 64 -15.68 1.90 -21.70
N ILE A 65 -15.58 2.36 -20.45
CA ILE A 65 -15.77 1.54 -19.26
C ILE A 65 -17.20 1.00 -19.18
N ASP A 66 -18.20 1.80 -19.52
CA ASP A 66 -19.61 1.41 -19.43
C ASP A 66 -19.93 0.36 -20.51
N GLU A 67 -19.42 0.54 -21.73
CA GLU A 67 -19.55 -0.44 -22.81
C GLU A 67 -18.82 -1.75 -22.49
N ALA A 68 -17.59 -1.67 -21.96
CA ALA A 68 -16.80 -2.82 -21.54
C ALA A 68 -17.48 -3.61 -20.41
N ALA A 69 -18.04 -2.93 -19.42
CA ALA A 69 -18.78 -3.56 -18.32
C ALA A 69 -20.06 -4.24 -18.81
N GLN A 70 -20.82 -3.59 -19.70
CA GLN A 70 -21.99 -4.19 -20.32
C GLN A 70 -21.65 -5.45 -21.12
N LYS A 71 -20.56 -5.40 -21.90
CA LYS A 71 -20.09 -6.56 -22.67
C LYS A 71 -19.66 -7.70 -21.76
N THR A 72 -18.98 -7.39 -20.67
CA THR A 72 -18.56 -8.37 -19.67
C THR A 72 -19.78 -9.08 -19.05
N ILE A 73 -20.81 -8.33 -18.64
CA ILE A 73 -22.05 -8.91 -18.11
C ILE A 73 -22.78 -9.76 -19.15
N GLU A 74 -22.79 -9.35 -20.42
CA GLU A 74 -23.38 -10.16 -21.51
C GLU A 74 -22.68 -11.52 -21.64
N LEU A 75 -21.35 -11.54 -21.65
CA LEU A 75 -20.56 -12.77 -21.71
C LEU A 75 -20.79 -13.66 -20.47
N MET A 76 -20.91 -13.05 -19.29
CA MET A 76 -21.22 -13.76 -18.05
C MET A 76 -22.61 -14.42 -18.08
N ARG A 77 -23.61 -13.73 -18.65
CA ARG A 77 -24.97 -14.28 -18.86
C ARG A 77 -25.00 -15.39 -19.91
N GLN A 78 -24.12 -15.32 -20.92
CA GLN A 78 -23.97 -16.37 -21.93
C GLN A 78 -23.23 -17.60 -21.38
N GLY A 79 -22.57 -17.49 -20.22
CA GLY A 79 -21.83 -18.59 -19.61
C GLY A 79 -20.49 -18.86 -20.29
N ALA A 80 -19.84 -17.85 -20.86
CA ALA A 80 -18.49 -17.95 -21.40
C ALA A 80 -17.54 -18.57 -20.37
N SER A 81 -16.73 -19.56 -20.75
CA SER A 81 -15.84 -20.29 -19.84
C SER A 81 -14.84 -19.37 -19.14
N THR A 82 -14.12 -18.58 -19.93
CA THR A 82 -13.12 -17.62 -19.47
C THR A 82 -13.33 -16.31 -20.20
N ILE A 83 -13.38 -15.21 -19.47
CA ILE A 83 -13.43 -13.85 -20.03
C ILE A 83 -12.11 -13.16 -19.68
N TYR A 84 -11.38 -12.71 -20.70
CA TYR A 84 -10.13 -11.99 -20.56
C TYR A 84 -10.36 -10.48 -20.70
N LYS A 85 -9.72 -9.70 -19.81
CA LYS A 85 -9.87 -8.23 -19.70
C LYS A 85 -11.30 -7.79 -19.43
N GLY A 86 -12.04 -8.58 -18.65
CA GLY A 86 -13.38 -8.20 -18.22
C GLY A 86 -13.35 -6.93 -17.39
N VAL A 87 -14.40 -6.12 -17.48
CA VAL A 87 -14.60 -4.94 -16.64
C VAL A 87 -15.81 -5.18 -15.75
N LEU A 88 -15.61 -5.01 -14.44
CA LEU A 88 -16.67 -5.10 -13.45
C LEU A 88 -17.02 -3.69 -12.99
N ALA A 89 -18.29 -3.29 -13.08
CA ALA A 89 -18.74 -1.97 -12.62
C ALA A 89 -20.01 -2.09 -11.79
N TYR A 90 -20.03 -1.39 -10.65
CA TYR A 90 -21.22 -1.22 -9.81
C TYR A 90 -21.15 0.12 -9.08
N GLU A 91 -22.12 1.00 -9.34
CA GLU A 91 -22.13 2.38 -8.83
C GLU A 91 -20.81 3.12 -9.14
N ASN A 92 -20.02 3.48 -8.12
CA ASN A 92 -18.72 4.14 -8.27
C ASN A 92 -17.54 3.17 -8.19
N TRP A 93 -17.77 1.86 -8.10
CA TRP A 93 -16.73 0.84 -8.06
C TRP A 93 -16.48 0.30 -9.47
N VAL A 94 -15.21 0.32 -9.91
CA VAL A 94 -14.77 -0.22 -11.20
C VAL A 94 -13.57 -1.11 -10.98
N GLY A 95 -13.68 -2.38 -11.35
CA GLY A 95 -12.63 -3.39 -11.25
C GLY A 95 -12.20 -3.91 -12.62
N HIS A 96 -10.89 -4.09 -12.81
CA HIS A 96 -10.29 -4.60 -14.05
C HIS A 96 -9.57 -5.93 -13.84
N PRO A 97 -10.30 -7.02 -13.55
CA PRO A 97 -9.67 -8.33 -13.42
C PRO A 97 -9.06 -8.79 -14.75
N ASP A 98 -7.87 -9.39 -14.71
CA ASP A 98 -7.26 -9.96 -15.91
C ASP A 98 -8.15 -11.08 -16.48
N LEU A 99 -8.65 -11.95 -15.60
CA LEU A 99 -9.51 -13.07 -15.94
C LEU A 99 -10.76 -13.13 -15.06
N LEU A 100 -11.89 -13.47 -15.69
CA LEU A 100 -13.09 -13.97 -15.02
C LEU A 100 -13.32 -15.41 -15.46
N GLU A 101 -13.41 -16.31 -14.49
CA GLU A 101 -13.56 -17.75 -14.73
C GLU A 101 -14.94 -18.22 -14.26
N ARG A 102 -15.64 -18.98 -15.11
CA ARG A 102 -16.94 -19.57 -14.77
C ARG A 102 -16.76 -20.75 -13.81
N VAL A 103 -17.55 -20.75 -12.74
CA VAL A 103 -17.60 -21.83 -11.73
C VAL A 103 -19.05 -22.29 -11.56
N GLU A 104 -19.25 -23.59 -11.35
CA GLU A 104 -20.57 -24.16 -11.05
C GLU A 104 -21.10 -23.66 -9.70
N GLY A 105 -22.36 -23.21 -9.67
CA GLY A 105 -23.01 -22.68 -8.48
C GLY A 105 -24.18 -21.75 -8.80
N LYS A 106 -25.17 -21.66 -7.93
CA LYS A 106 -26.37 -20.83 -8.20
C LYS A 106 -26.06 -19.33 -8.11
N SER A 107 -26.52 -18.57 -9.10
CA SER A 107 -26.40 -17.10 -9.15
C SER A 107 -27.55 -16.49 -9.96
N GLU A 108 -27.54 -15.17 -10.13
CA GLU A 108 -28.44 -14.44 -11.02
C GLU A 108 -28.31 -14.86 -12.51
N PHE A 109 -27.23 -15.55 -12.89
CA PHE A 109 -27.02 -16.10 -14.23
C PHE A 109 -27.54 -17.54 -14.41
N GLY A 110 -28.00 -18.19 -13.34
CA GLY A 110 -28.48 -19.57 -13.37
C GLY A 110 -27.64 -20.50 -12.49
N ASN A 111 -27.03 -21.53 -13.09
CA ASN A 111 -26.29 -22.58 -12.37
C ASN A 111 -24.76 -22.37 -12.37
N TRP A 112 -24.30 -21.18 -12.73
CA TRP A 112 -22.89 -20.80 -12.61
C TRP A 112 -22.73 -19.39 -12.06
N TYR A 113 -21.55 -19.06 -11.58
CA TYR A 113 -21.12 -17.71 -11.21
C TYR A 113 -19.66 -17.50 -11.63
N TYR A 114 -19.15 -16.29 -11.51
CA TYR A 114 -17.77 -15.97 -11.88
C TYR A 114 -16.89 -15.67 -10.66
N VAL A 115 -15.62 -16.02 -10.80
CA VAL A 115 -14.53 -15.63 -9.88
C VAL A 115 -13.47 -14.88 -10.68
N ALA A 116 -12.85 -13.89 -10.05
CA ALA A 116 -11.76 -13.13 -10.65
C ALA A 116 -10.39 -13.78 -10.38
N CYS A 117 -9.47 -13.67 -11.33
CA CYS A 117 -8.09 -14.14 -11.22
C CYS A 117 -7.15 -13.17 -11.94
N ASP A 118 -6.29 -12.49 -11.18
CA ASP A 118 -5.25 -11.61 -11.76
C ASP A 118 -3.96 -12.37 -12.00
N ILE A 119 -3.24 -11.98 -13.05
CA ILE A 119 -1.97 -12.54 -13.46
C ILE A 119 -0.83 -11.64 -12.95
N LYS A 120 -0.03 -12.15 -12.01
CA LYS A 120 1.05 -11.38 -11.39
C LYS A 120 2.43 -12.01 -11.64
N ARG A 121 3.42 -11.16 -11.89
CA ARG A 121 4.85 -11.51 -12.00
C ARG A 121 5.40 -12.10 -10.71
N SER A 122 4.94 -11.56 -9.58
CA SER A 122 5.44 -11.94 -8.26
C SER A 122 5.24 -13.42 -7.97
N GLN A 123 6.22 -14.02 -7.29
CA GLN A 123 6.15 -15.40 -6.83
C GLN A 123 5.44 -15.56 -5.48
N HIS A 124 5.04 -14.45 -4.86
CA HIS A 124 4.42 -14.43 -3.54
C HIS A 124 3.10 -13.69 -3.57
N LEU A 125 2.11 -14.23 -2.86
CA LEU A 125 0.83 -13.59 -2.66
C LEU A 125 0.98 -12.40 -1.69
N LYS A 126 1.03 -11.19 -2.24
CA LYS A 126 1.13 -9.95 -1.46
C LYS A 126 -0.25 -9.48 -0.98
N MET A 127 -0.25 -8.60 0.03
CA MET A 127 -1.48 -8.05 0.60
C MET A 127 -2.25 -7.20 -0.42
N GLU A 128 -1.55 -6.48 -1.31
CA GLU A 128 -2.21 -5.67 -2.33
C GLU A 128 -3.08 -6.54 -3.24
N TYR A 129 -2.57 -7.68 -3.71
CA TYR A 129 -3.33 -8.60 -4.58
C TYR A 129 -4.54 -9.20 -3.88
N ARG A 130 -4.42 -9.45 -2.56
CA ARG A 130 -5.55 -9.93 -1.77
C ARG A 130 -6.67 -8.90 -1.69
N TYR A 131 -6.32 -7.62 -1.56
CA TYR A 131 -7.28 -6.52 -1.55
C TYR A 131 -7.93 -6.34 -2.93
N GLN A 132 -7.17 -6.45 -4.01
CA GLN A 132 -7.71 -6.43 -5.38
C GLN A 132 -8.72 -7.57 -5.59
N GLY A 133 -8.36 -8.81 -5.24
CA GLY A 133 -9.27 -9.95 -5.35
C GLY A 133 -10.51 -9.83 -4.45
N ALA A 134 -10.37 -9.27 -3.24
CA ALA A 134 -11.50 -8.97 -2.37
C ALA A 134 -12.44 -7.92 -2.97
N PHE A 135 -11.87 -6.86 -3.57
CA PHE A 135 -12.64 -5.83 -4.26
C PHE A 135 -13.45 -6.40 -5.42
N TYR A 136 -12.83 -7.23 -6.28
CA TYR A 136 -13.56 -7.89 -7.36
C TYR A 136 -14.66 -8.81 -6.85
N ALA A 137 -14.40 -9.57 -5.79
CA ALA A 137 -15.42 -10.44 -5.18
C ALA A 137 -16.63 -9.65 -4.66
N MET A 138 -16.41 -8.46 -4.12
CA MET A 138 -17.47 -7.56 -3.67
C MET A 138 -18.30 -7.02 -4.85
N ILE A 139 -17.66 -6.60 -5.95
CA ILE A 139 -18.40 -6.17 -7.15
C ILE A 139 -19.17 -7.35 -7.76
N LEU A 140 -18.54 -8.53 -7.85
CA LEU A 140 -19.18 -9.75 -8.35
C LEU A 140 -20.41 -10.12 -7.53
N GLU A 141 -20.35 -10.03 -6.19
CA GLU A 141 -21.51 -10.25 -5.32
C GLU A 141 -22.70 -9.37 -5.72
N LYS A 142 -22.45 -8.09 -6.03
CA LYS A 142 -23.50 -7.15 -6.47
C LYS A 142 -24.07 -7.49 -7.85
N ILE A 143 -23.21 -7.95 -8.78
CA ILE A 143 -23.60 -8.26 -10.15
C ILE A 143 -24.35 -9.60 -10.24
N GLN A 144 -23.87 -10.64 -9.55
CA GLN A 144 -24.31 -12.02 -9.74
C GLN A 144 -25.09 -12.58 -8.53
N GLY A 145 -25.27 -11.81 -7.47
CA GLY A 145 -26.04 -12.18 -6.27
C GLY A 145 -25.35 -13.16 -5.32
N VAL A 146 -24.16 -13.64 -5.67
CA VAL A 146 -23.35 -14.53 -4.82
C VAL A 146 -21.90 -14.06 -4.78
N ARG A 147 -21.36 -13.93 -3.57
CA ARG A 147 -19.94 -13.63 -3.36
C ARG A 147 -19.10 -14.90 -3.53
N PRO A 148 -18.00 -14.84 -4.29
CA PRO A 148 -16.97 -15.88 -4.24
C PRO A 148 -16.50 -16.17 -2.81
N VAL A 149 -16.09 -17.40 -2.52
CA VAL A 149 -15.51 -17.79 -1.22
C VAL A 149 -13.99 -17.58 -1.19
N GLN A 150 -13.34 -17.71 -2.35
CA GLN A 150 -11.91 -17.56 -2.54
C GLN A 150 -11.62 -16.48 -3.57
N GLY A 151 -10.48 -15.82 -3.40
CA GLY A 151 -9.81 -15.06 -4.46
C GLY A 151 -8.71 -15.90 -5.09
N TYR A 152 -8.33 -15.57 -6.33
CA TYR A 152 -7.34 -16.30 -7.10
C TYR A 152 -6.31 -15.35 -7.69
N ILE A 153 -5.05 -15.78 -7.72
CA ILE A 153 -3.95 -15.10 -8.41
C ILE A 153 -3.18 -16.14 -9.21
N MET A 154 -2.98 -15.87 -10.50
CA MET A 154 -2.12 -16.66 -11.37
C MET A 154 -0.72 -16.06 -11.38
N ARG A 155 0.29 -16.89 -11.14
CA ARG A 155 1.69 -16.49 -11.20
C ARG A 155 2.21 -16.52 -12.64
N SER A 156 3.36 -15.89 -12.86
CA SER A 156 4.06 -15.90 -14.15
C SER A 156 4.47 -17.29 -14.68
N ASP A 157 4.46 -18.33 -13.83
CA ASP A 157 4.67 -19.72 -14.25
C ASP A 157 3.35 -20.48 -14.52
N GLY A 158 2.21 -19.78 -14.52
CA GLY A 158 0.88 -20.32 -14.75
C GLY A 158 0.25 -21.01 -13.54
N LYS A 159 0.94 -21.10 -12.40
CA LYS A 159 0.35 -21.66 -11.18
C LYS A 159 -0.67 -20.71 -10.58
N VAL A 160 -1.83 -21.25 -10.23
CA VAL A 160 -2.89 -20.50 -9.54
C VAL A 160 -2.78 -20.75 -8.05
N GLU A 161 -2.65 -19.67 -7.28
CA GLU A 161 -2.76 -19.66 -5.84
C GLU A 161 -4.13 -19.09 -5.45
N SER A 162 -4.75 -19.66 -4.42
CA SER A 162 -6.02 -19.16 -3.89
C SER A 162 -5.88 -18.75 -2.42
N PHE A 163 -6.78 -17.88 -1.97
CA PHE A 163 -6.86 -17.43 -0.59
C PHE A 163 -8.31 -17.28 -0.16
N LEU A 164 -8.58 -17.47 1.13
CA LEU A 164 -9.92 -17.31 1.68
C LEU A 164 -10.25 -15.83 1.81
N LEU A 165 -11.37 -15.41 1.23
CA LEU A 165 -11.81 -14.02 1.32
C LEU A 165 -12.15 -13.64 2.77
N SER A 166 -12.67 -14.58 3.57
CA SER A 166 -12.98 -14.36 4.98
C SER A 166 -11.79 -13.92 5.83
N GLU A 167 -10.56 -14.25 5.44
CA GLU A 167 -9.33 -13.83 6.14
C GLU A 167 -8.92 -12.38 5.84
N VAL A 168 -9.41 -11.82 4.74
CA VAL A 168 -9.00 -10.51 4.21
C VAL A 168 -10.09 -9.47 4.40
N LEU A 169 -11.36 -9.89 4.32
CA LEU A 169 -12.53 -9.01 4.36
C LEU A 169 -12.57 -8.04 5.56
N PRO A 170 -12.21 -8.43 6.80
CA PRO A 170 -12.23 -7.49 7.92
C PRO A 170 -11.34 -6.26 7.70
N ASP A 171 -10.06 -6.48 7.35
CA ASP A 171 -9.10 -5.39 7.11
C ASP A 171 -9.38 -4.67 5.80
N PHE A 172 -9.92 -5.39 4.81
CA PHE A 172 -10.37 -4.80 3.54
C PHE A 172 -11.51 -3.80 3.74
N HIS A 173 -12.52 -4.13 4.56
CA HIS A 173 -13.63 -3.21 4.83
C HIS A 173 -13.16 -1.95 5.55
N LEU A 174 -12.28 -2.08 6.54
CA LEU A 174 -11.66 -0.92 7.20
C LEU A 174 -10.88 -0.03 6.20
N ALA A 175 -10.18 -0.65 5.26
CA ALA A 175 -9.47 0.08 4.22
C ALA A 175 -10.43 0.75 3.22
N LEU A 176 -11.51 0.07 2.82
CA LEU A 176 -12.52 0.60 1.92
C LEU A 176 -13.23 1.81 2.55
N ASP A 177 -13.64 1.71 3.82
CA ASP A 177 -14.29 2.80 4.55
C ASP A 177 -13.37 4.05 4.60
N GLU A 178 -12.09 3.86 4.96
CA GLU A 178 -11.11 4.96 4.99
C GLU A 178 -10.83 5.53 3.60
N ILE A 179 -10.77 4.68 2.56
CA ILE A 179 -10.63 5.11 1.16
C ILE A 179 -11.81 5.99 0.76
N GLU A 180 -13.04 5.56 1.03
CA GLU A 180 -14.25 6.30 0.68
C GLU A 180 -14.31 7.64 1.44
N ASP A 181 -13.94 7.65 2.72
CA ASP A 181 -13.83 8.87 3.52
C ASP A 181 -12.79 9.84 2.94
N ILE A 182 -11.61 9.33 2.56
CA ILE A 182 -10.56 10.15 1.92
C ILE A 182 -11.08 10.76 0.62
N LEU A 183 -11.72 9.95 -0.23
CA LEU A 183 -12.30 10.45 -1.49
C LEU A 183 -13.44 11.45 -1.24
N ALA A 184 -14.18 11.32 -0.13
CA ALA A 184 -15.23 12.25 0.28
C ALA A 184 -14.71 13.57 0.86
N GLY A 185 -13.40 13.69 1.14
CA GLY A 185 -12.77 14.92 1.62
C GLY A 185 -12.11 14.80 3.00
N HIS A 186 -12.14 13.63 3.62
CA HIS A 186 -11.36 13.37 4.83
C HIS A 186 -9.86 13.40 4.50
N ASN A 187 -9.04 13.93 5.41
CA ASN A 187 -7.59 13.86 5.31
C ASN A 187 -7.08 12.99 6.47
N PRO A 188 -6.41 11.87 6.17
CA PRO A 188 -5.89 10.98 7.19
C PRO A 188 -4.79 11.70 7.99
N GLU A 189 -4.53 11.25 9.20
CA GLU A 189 -3.49 11.85 10.06
C GLU A 189 -2.11 11.78 9.38
N HIS A 190 -1.51 12.96 9.15
CA HIS A 190 -0.19 13.10 8.54
C HIS A 190 0.89 12.39 9.36
N PHE A 191 1.63 11.53 8.67
CA PHE A 191 2.75 10.79 9.25
C PHE A 191 3.69 10.32 8.13
N LEU A 192 4.90 10.87 8.07
CA LEU A 192 5.88 10.50 7.06
C LEU A 192 6.46 9.11 7.36
N THR A 193 6.37 8.19 6.39
CA THR A 193 6.94 6.84 6.48
C THR A 193 7.89 6.53 5.33
N SER A 194 8.66 5.45 5.45
CA SER A 194 9.46 4.92 4.34
C SER A 194 8.59 4.47 3.15
N ALA A 195 7.38 3.97 3.40
CA ALA A 195 6.44 3.55 2.36
C ALA A 195 6.01 4.72 1.46
N CYS A 196 5.98 5.95 1.99
CA CYS A 196 5.68 7.15 1.22
C CYS A 196 6.62 7.35 0.01
N LYS A 197 7.83 6.78 0.02
CA LYS A 197 8.77 6.82 -1.12
C LYS A 197 8.23 6.18 -2.39
N GLN A 198 7.24 5.30 -2.27
CA GLN A 198 6.60 4.63 -3.41
C GLN A 198 5.58 5.53 -4.13
N SER A 199 5.20 6.65 -3.51
CA SER A 199 4.27 7.63 -4.08
C SER A 199 5.00 8.67 -4.95
N PRO A 200 4.43 9.07 -6.11
CA PRO A 200 4.96 10.18 -6.92
C PRO A 200 5.01 11.51 -6.14
N TRP A 201 4.19 11.62 -5.10
CA TRP A 201 4.08 12.80 -4.25
C TRP A 201 5.11 12.86 -3.12
N PHE A 202 5.97 11.85 -2.98
CA PHE A 202 6.94 11.76 -1.87
C PHE A 202 7.72 13.05 -1.64
N HIS A 203 8.33 13.62 -2.69
CA HIS A 203 9.16 14.82 -2.55
C HIS A 203 8.35 16.06 -2.13
N ALA A 204 7.10 16.17 -2.58
CA ALA A 204 6.23 17.26 -2.17
C ALA A 204 5.78 17.09 -0.71
N CYS A 205 5.36 15.87 -0.35
CA CYS A 205 4.96 15.50 1.01
C CYS A 205 6.10 15.69 2.01
N ARG A 206 7.31 15.21 1.69
CA ARG A 206 8.50 15.35 2.52
C ARG A 206 8.87 16.82 2.74
N ARG A 207 8.87 17.63 1.69
CA ARG A 207 9.17 19.07 1.79
C ARG A 207 8.18 19.78 2.70
N LEU A 208 6.88 19.52 2.55
CA LEU A 208 5.85 20.09 3.43
C LEU A 208 6.05 19.65 4.89
N THR A 209 6.44 18.39 5.10
CA THR A 209 6.75 17.86 6.44
C THR A 209 7.95 18.59 7.06
N GLU A 210 9.00 18.82 6.26
CA GLU A 210 10.20 19.59 6.65
C GLU A 210 9.88 21.06 6.95
N GLU A 211 9.09 21.72 6.10
CA GLU A 211 8.67 23.12 6.28
C GLU A 211 7.80 23.32 7.52
N GLN A 212 6.98 22.33 7.88
CA GLN A 212 6.14 22.35 9.08
C GLN A 212 6.88 21.92 10.36
N GLY A 213 8.10 21.39 10.23
CA GLY A 213 8.83 20.82 11.36
C GLY A 213 8.07 19.67 12.04
N ASP A 214 7.30 18.86 11.30
CA ASP A 214 6.44 17.84 11.92
C ASP A 214 7.26 16.76 12.64
N LEU A 215 6.74 16.27 13.77
CA LEU A 215 7.41 15.26 14.60
C LEU A 215 7.75 13.96 13.86
N SER A 216 7.07 13.62 12.75
CA SER A 216 7.37 12.43 11.96
C SER A 216 8.73 12.49 11.23
N LEU A 217 9.42 13.62 11.25
CA LEU A 217 10.82 13.73 10.81
C LEU A 217 11.80 13.01 11.74
N ILE A 218 11.41 12.79 13.01
CA ILE A 218 12.27 12.13 14.00
C ILE A 218 12.39 10.66 13.63
N ASN A 219 13.64 10.19 13.47
CA ASN A 219 13.87 8.82 13.07
C ASN A 219 13.35 7.83 14.12
N ARG A 220 12.69 6.79 13.62
CA ARG A 220 12.06 5.71 14.41
C ARG A 220 11.02 6.18 15.43
N ILE A 221 10.41 7.35 15.26
CA ILE A 221 9.25 7.76 16.08
C ILE A 221 8.02 6.94 15.70
N TRP A 222 7.16 6.61 16.68
CA TRP A 222 5.91 5.88 16.44
C TRP A 222 4.70 6.82 16.45
N ARG A 223 3.61 6.44 15.76
CA ARG A 223 2.34 7.21 15.75
C ARG A 223 1.80 7.44 17.17
N SER A 224 1.91 6.44 18.05
CA SER A 224 1.50 6.56 19.46
C SER A 224 2.32 7.59 20.22
N GLU A 225 3.62 7.71 19.93
CA GLU A 225 4.51 8.68 20.55
C GLU A 225 4.18 10.10 20.06
N ILE A 226 3.92 10.28 18.76
CA ILE A 226 3.44 11.56 18.24
C ILE A 226 2.12 11.97 18.90
N LYS A 227 1.17 11.04 19.07
CA LYS A 227 -0.10 11.33 19.76
C LYS A 227 0.12 11.75 21.21
N ALA A 228 1.02 11.08 21.94
CA ALA A 228 1.37 11.43 23.31
C ALA A 228 2.05 12.81 23.41
N LEU A 229 2.97 13.12 22.49
CA LEU A 229 3.63 14.43 22.40
C LEU A 229 2.63 15.54 22.09
N ARG A 230 1.74 15.34 21.09
CA ARG A 230 0.68 16.29 20.72
C ARG A 230 -0.29 16.53 21.87
N ALA A 231 -0.63 15.49 22.64
CA ALA A 231 -1.46 15.62 23.84
C ALA A 231 -0.79 16.44 24.96
N ALA A 232 0.55 16.45 25.01
CA ALA A 232 1.34 17.31 25.89
C ALA A 232 1.58 18.73 25.31
N GLY A 233 0.97 19.05 24.17
CA GLY A 233 1.13 20.36 23.50
C GLY A 233 2.43 20.50 22.70
N ILE A 234 3.11 19.40 22.39
CA ILE A 234 4.33 19.37 21.58
C ILE A 234 3.95 18.89 20.18
N THR A 235 4.06 19.77 19.19
CA THR A 235 3.57 19.53 17.83
C THR A 235 4.68 19.55 16.78
N THR A 236 5.81 20.21 17.05
CA THR A 236 6.95 20.27 16.12
C THR A 236 8.26 19.75 16.71
N VAL A 237 9.22 19.48 15.82
CA VAL A 237 10.59 19.11 16.18
C VAL A 237 11.26 20.23 16.97
N GLU A 238 11.04 21.49 16.60
CA GLU A 238 11.60 22.66 17.31
C GLU A 238 11.03 22.81 18.73
N GLU A 239 9.73 22.55 18.90
CA GLU A 239 9.09 22.55 20.23
C GLU A 239 9.66 21.43 21.10
N LEU A 240 9.85 20.24 20.54
CA LEU A 240 10.47 19.13 21.25
C LEU A 240 11.94 19.41 21.56
N ALA A 241 12.68 20.09 20.69
CA ALA A 241 14.08 20.46 20.91
C ALA A 241 14.24 21.53 22.01
N SER A 242 13.30 22.47 22.11
CA SER A 242 13.36 23.60 23.05
C SER A 242 12.66 23.36 24.40
N ILE A 243 12.04 22.18 24.57
CA ILE A 243 11.34 21.83 25.81
C ILE A 243 12.31 21.74 27.00
N SER A 244 11.85 22.17 28.18
CA SER A 244 12.60 21.97 29.42
C SER A 244 12.47 20.53 29.94
N GLU A 245 13.51 20.02 30.61
CA GLU A 245 13.49 18.67 31.21
C GLU A 245 12.25 18.43 32.09
N LYS A 246 11.85 19.43 32.88
CA LYS A 246 10.66 19.34 33.73
C LYS A 246 9.38 19.09 32.92
N LYS A 247 9.19 19.80 31.80
CA LYS A 247 8.02 19.61 30.93
C LYS A 247 8.11 18.31 30.14
N LEU A 248 9.32 17.88 29.79
CA LEU A 248 9.54 16.59 29.14
C LEU A 248 9.11 15.43 30.04
N GLU A 249 9.37 15.51 31.35
CA GLU A 249 8.94 14.52 32.35
C GLU A 249 7.41 14.47 32.57
N GLU A 250 6.67 15.52 32.18
CA GLU A 250 5.21 15.57 32.26
C GLU A 250 4.52 14.82 31.11
N VAL A 251 5.25 14.40 30.07
CA VAL A 251 4.70 13.66 28.93
C VAL A 251 4.36 12.22 29.35
N SER A 252 3.06 11.92 29.42
CA SER A 252 2.57 10.58 29.74
C SER A 252 2.55 9.64 28.52
N GLY A 253 2.76 8.34 28.74
CA GLY A 253 2.62 7.31 27.69
C GLY A 253 3.91 6.98 26.93
N ILE A 254 5.03 7.63 27.28
CA ILE A 254 6.37 7.34 26.75
C ILE A 254 7.32 7.19 27.95
N SER A 255 8.25 6.23 27.90
CA SER A 255 9.25 6.07 28.96
C SER A 255 10.25 7.24 28.97
N ARG A 256 10.83 7.53 30.14
CA ARG A 256 11.81 8.62 30.30
C ARG A 256 13.00 8.49 29.33
N ASP A 257 13.60 7.31 29.25
CA ASP A 257 14.74 7.06 28.37
C ASP A 257 14.37 7.28 26.89
N ARG A 258 13.14 6.92 26.53
CA ARG A 258 12.62 7.10 25.18
C ARG A 258 12.33 8.56 24.86
N LEU A 259 11.76 9.31 25.81
CA LEU A 259 11.59 10.76 25.69
C LEU A 259 12.93 11.48 25.53
N GLN A 260 13.93 11.10 26.34
CA GLN A 260 15.28 11.65 26.23
C GLN A 260 15.89 11.35 24.85
N PHE A 261 15.72 10.13 24.34
CA PHE A 261 16.17 9.76 23.01
C PHE A 261 15.50 10.58 21.91
N LEU A 262 14.18 10.78 21.96
CA LEU A 262 13.46 11.62 21.00
C LEU A 262 13.87 13.10 21.09
N HIS A 263 14.04 13.62 22.30
CA HIS A 263 14.51 15.00 22.55
C HIS A 263 15.91 15.24 21.99
N LEU A 264 16.85 14.32 22.19
CA LEU A 264 18.20 14.41 21.61
C LEU A 264 18.16 14.39 20.08
N GLN A 265 17.31 13.56 19.47
CA GLN A 265 17.15 13.58 18.01
C GLN A 265 16.57 14.91 17.52
N ALA A 266 15.61 15.48 18.25
CA ALA A 266 15.04 16.78 17.92
C ALA A 266 16.10 17.88 17.96
N LEU A 267 16.92 17.93 19.01
CA LEU A 267 18.07 18.84 19.11
C LEU A 267 19.05 18.66 17.94
N ALA A 268 19.41 17.43 17.61
CA ALA A 268 20.32 17.13 16.51
C ALA A 268 19.80 17.62 15.16
N LEU A 269 18.49 17.45 14.91
CA LEU A 269 17.82 17.90 13.70
C LEU A 269 17.75 19.43 13.64
N THR A 270 17.32 20.09 14.72
CA THR A 270 17.18 21.56 14.75
C THR A 270 18.52 22.28 14.67
N GLU A 271 19.57 21.77 15.35
CA GLU A 271 20.89 22.37 15.30
C GLU A 271 21.71 21.95 14.07
N ASN A 272 21.24 20.96 13.32
CA ASN A 272 21.98 20.28 12.25
C ASN A 272 23.37 19.82 12.73
N LYS A 273 23.41 19.12 13.88
CA LYS A 273 24.64 18.66 14.53
C LYS A 273 24.56 17.20 14.92
N ILE A 274 25.73 16.55 14.89
CA ILE A 274 25.91 15.21 15.42
C ILE A 274 26.02 15.31 16.94
N ILE A 275 25.09 14.69 17.66
CA ILE A 275 25.16 14.55 19.11
C ILE A 275 25.80 13.22 19.47
N ARG A 276 26.94 13.30 20.16
CA ARG A 276 27.66 12.12 20.66
C ARG A 276 27.04 11.68 21.97
N LEU A 277 26.47 10.46 22.00
CA LEU A 277 25.83 9.91 23.20
C LEU A 277 26.83 9.44 24.26
N ALA A 278 27.93 8.83 23.83
CA ALA A 278 28.96 8.32 24.72
C ALA A 278 30.31 8.24 24.01
N ASP A 279 31.38 8.20 24.81
CA ASP A 279 32.68 7.73 24.35
C ASP A 279 32.62 6.23 24.06
N ILE A 280 33.24 5.81 22.95
CA ILE A 280 33.46 4.38 22.69
C ILE A 280 34.53 3.92 23.68
N GLN A 281 34.14 3.03 24.60
CA GLN A 281 35.09 2.39 25.49
C GLN A 281 35.85 1.32 24.71
N TRP A 282 37.13 1.58 24.48
CA TRP A 282 38.00 0.64 23.82
C TRP A 282 38.46 -0.44 24.80
N PRO A 283 38.59 -1.70 24.35
CA PRO A 283 39.25 -2.72 25.14
C PRO A 283 40.72 -2.34 25.44
N ASP A 284 41.14 -2.52 26.69
CA ASP A 284 42.52 -2.32 27.16
C ASP A 284 43.38 -3.55 26.82
N ASN A 285 43.60 -3.78 25.54
CA ASN A 285 44.50 -4.82 25.07
C ASN A 285 45.44 -4.29 23.97
N ASN A 286 46.57 -4.96 23.78
CA ASN A 286 47.59 -4.61 22.80
C ASN A 286 47.24 -5.07 21.36
N TYR A 287 45.98 -5.41 21.08
CA TYR A 287 45.57 -5.85 19.74
C TYR A 287 45.24 -4.65 18.85
N ALA A 288 45.36 -4.84 17.55
CA ALA A 288 44.85 -3.89 16.56
C ALA A 288 43.33 -3.78 16.71
N LYS A 289 42.82 -2.56 16.75
CA LYS A 289 41.39 -2.25 16.88
C LYS A 289 40.87 -1.94 15.48
N LEU A 290 39.85 -2.68 15.05
CA LEU A 290 39.19 -2.47 13.76
C LEU A 290 37.76 -2.00 14.04
N ILE A 291 37.37 -0.88 13.46
CA ILE A 291 35.96 -0.49 13.41
C ILE A 291 35.41 -1.07 12.11
N ILE A 292 34.44 -1.94 12.22
CA ILE A 292 33.75 -2.48 11.05
C ILE A 292 32.49 -1.65 10.84
N ASP A 293 32.40 -1.03 9.67
CA ASP A 293 31.18 -0.38 9.19
C ASP A 293 30.42 -1.38 8.33
N VAL A 294 29.15 -1.62 8.64
CA VAL A 294 28.35 -2.65 7.98
C VAL A 294 27.06 -2.03 7.47
N GLU A 295 26.89 -2.04 6.16
CA GLU A 295 25.62 -1.73 5.50
C GLU A 295 24.83 -3.02 5.29
N SER A 296 23.59 -3.02 5.76
CA SER A 296 22.68 -4.16 5.72
C SER A 296 21.39 -3.84 4.97
N ASP A 297 20.85 -4.82 4.23
CA ASP A 297 19.49 -4.80 3.70
C ASP A 297 18.63 -5.73 4.58
N PRO A 298 17.97 -5.20 5.63
CA PRO A 298 17.22 -6.01 6.59
C PRO A 298 16.00 -6.68 5.96
N LEU A 299 15.57 -6.31 4.76
CA LEU A 299 14.47 -6.97 4.06
C LEU A 299 14.94 -8.24 3.33
N ARG A 300 16.24 -8.36 3.06
CA ARG A 300 16.84 -9.50 2.35
C ARG A 300 17.76 -10.34 3.22
N ASP A 301 17.96 -9.96 4.47
CA ASP A 301 18.86 -10.61 5.42
C ASP A 301 20.30 -10.72 4.86
N ILE A 302 20.78 -9.63 4.23
CA ILE A 302 22.12 -9.55 3.66
C ILE A 302 22.88 -8.31 4.15
N ASP A 303 24.16 -8.50 4.45
CA ASP A 303 25.14 -7.43 4.64
C ASP A 303 25.92 -7.27 3.33
N TYR A 304 26.00 -6.05 2.78
CA TYR A 304 26.48 -5.84 1.40
C TYR A 304 27.58 -4.79 1.23
N LEU A 305 27.91 -4.00 2.26
CA LEU A 305 29.13 -3.18 2.30
C LEU A 305 29.75 -3.27 3.69
N ILE A 306 30.81 -4.07 3.81
CA ILE A 306 31.56 -4.24 5.05
C ILE A 306 32.89 -3.51 4.90
N GLY A 307 32.95 -2.30 5.46
CA GLY A 307 34.13 -1.46 5.49
C GLY A 307 34.92 -1.64 6.79
N VAL A 308 36.22 -1.33 6.73
CA VAL A 308 37.05 -1.15 7.93
C VAL A 308 37.48 0.32 7.94
N LEU A 309 37.10 1.05 9.00
CA LEU A 309 37.46 2.45 9.22
C LEU A 309 38.78 2.58 9.96
#